data_AF-A0A936RE63-F1
#
_entry.id   AF-A0A936RE63-F1
#
_cell.length_a   1.000
_cell.length_b   1.000
_cell.length_c   1.000
_cell.angle_alpha   90.00
_cell.angle_beta   90.00
_cell.angle_gamma   90.00
#
_symmetry.space_group_name_H-M   'P 1'
#
loop_
_entity.id
_entity.type
_entity.pdbx_description
1 polymer ?
#
loop_
_entity_poly.entity_id
_entity_poly.type
_entity_poly.pdbx_seq_one_letter_code
_entity_poly.pdbx_strand_id
1 'polypeptide(L)'
;MIPNIIHFIFGMAPDFGGIPFSMVNYLAIKSAIDINKPETVIFITNLNQKEAGGKAKPLLTLNKIKAPESFMGKPLYHVAHKADVVRLLALKETGGIYIDLDSICVKPLHEFWGILCNRAGAET
;
A
#
# COMPACT_ATOMS: atom_id res chain seq x y z
N MET A 1 -13.13 -3.22 -13.93
CA MET A 1 -13.35 -3.86 -12.61
C MET A 1 -12.09 -3.68 -11.79
N ILE A 2 -12.18 -3.34 -10.50
CA ILE A 2 -11.01 -3.12 -9.64
C ILE A 2 -10.52 -4.49 -9.11
N PRO A 3 -9.25 -4.87 -9.28
CA PRO A 3 -8.71 -6.12 -8.74
C PRO A 3 -8.84 -6.23 -7.21
N ASN A 4 -9.07 -7.43 -6.68
CA ASN A 4 -9.18 -7.68 -5.24
C ASN A 4 -7.79 -7.85 -4.57
N ILE A 5 -6.94 -6.84 -4.77
CA ILE A 5 -5.56 -6.79 -4.29
C ILE A 5 -5.42 -5.57 -3.38
N ILE A 6 -4.83 -5.75 -2.20
CA ILE A 6 -4.51 -4.64 -1.29
C ILE A 6 -3.00 -4.40 -1.28
N HIS A 7 -2.61 -3.13 -1.39
CA HIS A 7 -1.23 -2.68 -1.32
C HIS A 7 -0.98 -1.88 -0.05
N PHE A 8 0.09 -2.24 0.66
CA PHE A 8 0.68 -1.43 1.72
C PHE A 8 2.11 -1.07 1.34
N ILE A 9 2.53 0.15 1.67
CA ILE A 9 3.90 0.62 1.45
C ILE A 9 4.50 1.00 2.79
N PHE A 10 5.72 0.51 3.05
CA PHE A 10 6.42 0.81 4.29
C PHE A 10 7.93 0.75 4.15
N GLY A 11 8.64 1.52 4.99
CA GLY A 11 10.08 1.43 5.09
C GLY A 11 10.77 1.78 3.77
N MET A 12 10.50 2.99 3.26
CA MET A 12 11.19 3.54 2.07
C MET A 12 12.62 4.02 2.39
N ALA A 13 13.04 3.97 3.65
CA ALA A 13 14.41 4.15 4.09
C ALA A 13 14.84 2.97 4.99
N PRO A 14 16.14 2.59 4.99
CA PRO A 14 16.64 1.47 5.79
C PRO A 14 16.44 1.63 7.31
N ASP A 15 16.34 2.87 7.79
CA ASP A 15 16.11 3.24 9.19
C ASP A 15 14.62 3.46 9.51
N PHE A 16 13.73 2.96 8.64
CA PHE A 16 12.27 3.16 8.72
C PHE A 16 11.82 4.62 8.61
N GLY A 17 12.71 5.54 8.19
CA GLY A 17 12.43 6.98 8.29
C GLY A 17 12.29 7.45 9.74
N GLY A 18 12.92 6.74 10.69
CA GLY A 18 12.88 7.02 12.12
C GLY A 18 11.65 6.46 12.86
N ILE A 19 10.70 5.83 12.15
CA ILE A 19 9.46 5.32 12.75
C ILE A 19 9.33 3.81 12.48
N PRO A 20 9.65 2.95 13.45
CA PRO A 20 9.63 1.50 13.26
C PRO A 20 8.19 0.97 13.09
N PHE A 21 8.10 -0.27 12.58
CA PHE A 21 6.81 -0.95 12.45
C PHE A 21 6.13 -1.12 13.82
N SER A 22 4.92 -0.59 13.96
CA SER A 22 4.20 -0.51 15.24
C SER A 22 2.99 -1.45 15.30
N MET A 23 2.34 -1.51 16.47
CA MET A 23 1.06 -2.22 16.64
C MET A 23 -0.05 -1.59 15.79
N VAL A 24 -0.04 -0.28 15.58
CA VAL A 24 -1.03 0.41 14.72
C VAL A 24 -0.94 -0.14 13.29
N ASN A 25 0.28 -0.30 12.78
CA ASN A 25 0.53 -0.85 11.45
C ASN A 25 0.01 -2.29 11.32
N TYR A 26 0.21 -3.10 12.36
CA TYR A 26 -0.36 -4.45 12.42
C TYR A 26 -1.89 -4.44 12.37
N LEU A 27 -2.54 -3.57 13.16
CA LEU A 27 -3.99 -3.46 13.20
C LEU A 27 -4.58 -2.93 11.88
N ALA A 28 -3.90 -2.00 11.22
CA ALA A 28 -4.28 -1.53 9.87
C ALA A 28 -4.32 -2.70 8.88
N ILE A 29 -3.24 -3.48 8.80
CA ILE A 29 -3.18 -4.67 7.94
C ILE A 29 -4.26 -5.68 8.32
N LYS A 30 -4.39 -5.99 9.61
CA LYS A 30 -5.31 -7.03 10.08
C LYS A 30 -6.77 -6.65 9.80
N SER A 31 -7.16 -5.40 10.08
CA SER A 31 -8.49 -4.89 9.78
C SER A 31 -8.77 -4.89 8.27
N ALA A 32 -7.80 -4.50 7.45
CA ALA A 32 -7.95 -4.52 6.00
C ALA A 32 -8.21 -5.93 5.47
N ILE A 33 -7.48 -6.93 5.98
CA ILE A 33 -7.65 -8.35 5.60
C ILE A 33 -9.01 -8.88 6.07
N ASP A 34 -9.33 -8.71 7.34
CA ASP A 34 -10.51 -9.33 7.95
C ASP A 34 -11.81 -8.76 7.36
N ILE A 35 -11.82 -7.46 7.03
CA ILE A 35 -13.00 -6.74 6.53
C ILE A 35 -13.14 -6.86 5.01
N ASN A 36 -12.06 -6.74 4.24
CA ASN A 36 -12.15 -6.71 2.77
C ASN A 36 -11.95 -8.08 2.13
N LYS A 37 -11.36 -9.06 2.84
CA LYS A 37 -11.06 -10.41 2.32
C LYS A 37 -10.35 -10.38 0.95
N PRO A 38 -9.19 -9.71 0.86
CA PRO A 38 -8.44 -9.61 -0.39
C PRO A 38 -7.92 -10.98 -0.83
N GLU A 39 -7.77 -11.18 -2.14
CA GLU A 39 -7.11 -12.38 -2.69
C GLU A 39 -5.62 -12.36 -2.36
N THR A 40 -5.01 -11.18 -2.34
CA THR A 40 -3.59 -11.00 -2.01
C THR A 40 -3.36 -9.65 -1.36
N VAL A 41 -2.44 -9.63 -0.39
CA VAL A 41 -1.93 -8.40 0.22
C VAL A 41 -0.47 -8.23 -0.14
N ILE A 42 -0.17 -7.23 -0.96
CA ILE A 42 1.18 -6.88 -1.39
C ILE A 42 1.74 -5.86 -0.40
N PHE A 43 2.88 -6.18 0.20
CA PHE A 43 3.60 -5.28 1.10
C PHE A 43 4.91 -4.84 0.45
N ILE A 44 4.93 -3.61 -0.03
CA ILE A 44 6.06 -3.03 -0.78
C ILE A 44 7.01 -2.33 0.17
N THR A 45 8.29 -2.70 0.14
CA THR A 45 9.27 -2.17 1.10
C THR A 45 10.69 -2.10 0.55
N ASN A 46 11.49 -1.15 1.07
CA ASN A 46 12.94 -1.07 0.84
C ASN A 46 13.74 -1.74 1.97
N LEU A 47 13.06 -2.30 2.96
CA LEU A 47 13.68 -3.01 4.08
C LEU A 47 14.13 -4.42 3.67
N ASN A 48 14.98 -5.03 4.50
CA ASN A 48 15.30 -6.44 4.33
C ASN A 48 14.11 -7.33 4.77
N GLN A 49 14.10 -8.59 4.33
CA GLN A 49 12.99 -9.50 4.64
C GLN A 49 12.84 -9.78 6.14
N LYS A 50 13.90 -9.64 6.95
CA LYS A 50 13.86 -9.91 8.39
C LYS A 50 13.09 -8.82 9.13
N GLU A 51 13.18 -7.58 8.66
CA GLU A 51 12.57 -6.38 9.26
C GLU A 51 11.16 -6.09 8.74
N ALA A 52 10.86 -6.50 7.51
CA ALA A 52 9.61 -6.15 6.84
C ALA A 52 8.38 -6.84 7.48
N GLY A 53 7.33 -6.05 7.75
CA GLY A 53 5.99 -6.53 8.09
C GLY A 53 5.79 -7.01 9.52
N GLY A 54 6.83 -7.10 10.35
CA GLY A 54 6.72 -7.48 11.76
C GLY A 54 5.86 -8.73 11.99
N LYS A 55 4.89 -8.65 12.93
CA LYS A 55 3.93 -9.74 13.19
C LYS A 55 2.96 -10.02 12.04
N ALA A 56 2.73 -9.04 11.16
CA ALA A 56 1.84 -9.22 10.01
C ALA A 56 2.50 -10.01 8.87
N LYS A 57 3.83 -10.19 8.87
CA LYS A 57 4.58 -10.83 7.79
C LYS A 57 3.97 -12.14 7.24
N PRO A 58 3.45 -13.08 8.04
CA PRO A 58 2.82 -14.30 7.51
C PRO A 58 1.55 -14.07 6.69
N LEU A 59 0.95 -12.89 6.80
CA LEU A 59 -0.27 -12.47 6.10
C LEU A 59 0.03 -11.73 4.79
N LEU A 60 1.31 -11.52 4.45
CA LEU A 60 1.75 -10.59 3.43
C LEU A 60 2.54 -11.30 2.33
N THR A 61 2.31 -10.88 1.09
CA THR A 61 3.23 -11.11 -0.02
C THR A 61 4.23 -9.97 -0.06
N LEU A 62 5.46 -10.24 0.35
CA LEU A 62 6.52 -9.21 0.39
C LEU A 62 7.02 -8.89 -1.02
N ASN A 63 6.95 -7.61 -1.39
CA ASN A 63 7.59 -7.07 -2.59
C ASN A 63 8.73 -6.15 -2.17
N LYS A 64 9.97 -6.66 -2.24
CA LYS A 64 11.15 -5.87 -1.91
C LYS A 64 11.61 -5.07 -3.12
N ILE A 65 11.70 -3.75 -2.96
CA ILE A 65 12.16 -2.83 -3.99
C ILE A 65 13.38 -2.03 -3.50
N LYS A 66 14.02 -1.29 -4.40
CA LYS A 66 14.85 -0.14 -4.03
C LYS A 66 13.97 1.10 -4.08
N ALA A 67 13.91 1.86 -2.99
CA ALA A 67 13.11 3.10 -2.98
C ALA A 67 13.62 4.10 -4.04
N PRO A 68 12.73 4.83 -4.73
CA PRO A 68 13.15 5.78 -5.75
C PRO A 68 13.85 6.99 -5.11
N GLU A 69 15.00 7.37 -5.68
CA GLU A 69 15.72 8.59 -5.27
C GLU A 69 15.29 9.82 -6.06
N SER A 70 14.61 9.63 -7.19
CA SER A 70 14.05 10.70 -8.01
C SER A 70 12.82 10.21 -8.77
N PHE A 71 12.00 11.16 -9.22
CA PHE A 71 10.88 10.91 -10.12
C PHE A 71 10.76 12.06 -11.13
N MET A 72 10.69 11.73 -12.42
CA MET A 72 10.63 12.70 -13.52
C MET A 72 11.71 13.81 -13.43
N GLY A 73 12.95 13.42 -13.12
CA GLY A 73 14.08 14.34 -13.01
C GLY A 73 14.13 15.17 -11.71
N LYS A 74 13.16 14.99 -10.79
CA LYS A 74 13.15 15.68 -9.48
C LYS A 74 13.59 14.75 -8.36
N PRO A 75 14.53 15.16 -7.48
CA PRO A 75 14.96 14.35 -6.35
C PRO A 75 13.85 14.17 -5.31
N LEU A 76 13.84 13.01 -4.64
CA LEU A 76 12.90 12.67 -3.58
C LEU A 76 13.64 12.54 -2.25
N TYR A 77 13.53 13.56 -1.39
CA TYR A 77 14.21 13.57 -0.09
C TYR A 77 13.42 12.88 1.01
N HIS A 78 12.10 13.01 1.00
CA HIS A 78 11.24 12.50 2.07
C HIS A 78 10.70 11.10 1.73
N VAL A 79 10.72 10.21 2.72
CA VAL A 79 10.18 8.85 2.61
C VAL A 79 8.71 8.83 2.18
N ALA A 80 7.93 9.83 2.59
CA ALA A 80 6.53 9.98 2.17
C ALA A 80 6.41 10.19 0.65
N HIS A 81 7.22 11.08 0.06
CA HIS A 81 7.22 11.30 -1.38
C HIS A 81 7.69 10.07 -2.17
N LYS A 82 8.65 9.32 -1.61
CA LYS A 82 9.06 8.03 -2.19
C LYS A 82 7.89 7.04 -2.20
N ALA A 83 7.13 6.96 -1.12
CA ALA A 83 5.93 6.12 -1.02
C ALA A 83 4.82 6.58 -1.97
N ASP A 84 4.61 7.89 -2.15
CA ASP A 84 3.63 8.43 -3.10
C ASP A 84 3.90 7.95 -4.54
N VAL A 85 5.16 7.98 -4.97
CA VAL A 85 5.57 7.50 -6.29
C VAL A 85 5.34 5.99 -6.40
N VAL A 86 5.77 5.22 -5.41
CA VAL A 86 5.60 3.77 -5.39
C VAL A 86 4.12 3.37 -5.41
N ARG A 87 3.24 4.11 -4.72
CA ARG A 87 1.78 3.92 -4.73
C ARG A 87 1.23 4.02 -6.15
N LEU A 88 1.59 5.08 -6.87
CA LEU A 88 1.11 5.29 -8.23
C LEU A 88 1.63 4.21 -9.18
N LEU A 89 2.89 3.80 -9.03
CA LEU A 89 3.47 2.73 -9.84
C LEU A 89 2.78 1.37 -9.58
N ALA A 90 2.57 1.01 -8.31
CA ALA A 90 1.89 -0.23 -7.94
C ALA A 90 0.45 -0.29 -8.47
N LEU A 91 -0.32 0.78 -8.29
CA LEU A 91 -1.70 0.86 -8.80
C LEU A 91 -1.75 0.87 -10.33
N LYS A 92 -0.77 1.47 -10.99
CA LYS A 92 -0.65 1.43 -12.46
C LYS A 92 -0.35 0.00 -12.96
N GLU A 93 0.50 -0.74 -12.25
CA GLU A 93 0.95 -2.07 -12.67
C GLU A 93 -0.11 -3.16 -12.43
N THR A 94 -0.69 -3.20 -11.22
CA THR A 94 -1.57 -4.30 -10.83
C THR A 94 -3.02 -3.89 -10.58
N GLY A 95 -3.32 -2.59 -10.60
CA GLY A 95 -4.57 -2.08 -10.04
C GLY A 95 -4.68 -2.38 -8.55
N GLY A 96 -5.91 -2.53 -8.07
CA GLY A 96 -6.22 -2.85 -6.68
C GLY A 96 -6.47 -1.61 -5.84
N ILE A 97 -6.28 -1.77 -4.53
CA ILE A 97 -6.55 -0.74 -3.53
C ILE A 97 -5.29 -0.50 -2.71
N TYR A 98 -4.89 0.76 -2.59
CA TYR A 98 -3.85 1.16 -1.65
C TYR A 98 -4.48 1.62 -0.33
N ILE A 99 -3.90 1.22 0.79
CA ILE A 99 -4.33 1.62 2.13
C ILE A 99 -3.09 2.05 2.94
N ASP A 100 -3.17 3.18 3.64
CA ASP A 100 -2.08 3.61 4.53
C ASP A 100 -1.99 2.73 5.78
N LEU A 101 -0.79 2.60 6.35
CA LEU A 101 -0.55 1.76 7.53
C LEU A 101 -1.02 2.34 8.86
N ASP A 102 -1.71 3.46 8.83
CA ASP A 102 -2.41 4.08 9.95
C ASP A 102 -3.95 4.07 9.75
N SER A 103 -4.44 3.45 8.68
CA SER A 103 -5.85 3.40 8.34
C SER A 103 -6.51 2.08 8.79
N ILE A 104 -7.53 2.19 9.65
CA ILE A 104 -8.32 1.04 10.13
C ILE A 104 -9.57 0.87 9.27
N CYS A 105 -9.72 -0.31 8.67
CA CYS A 105 -10.92 -0.66 7.92
C CYS A 105 -12.03 -1.08 8.89
N VAL A 106 -13.20 -0.45 8.78
CA VAL A 106 -14.39 -0.78 9.59
C VAL A 106 -15.57 -1.30 8.76
N LYS A 107 -15.50 -1.14 7.43
CA LYS A 107 -16.47 -1.64 6.45
C LYS A 107 -15.76 -2.05 5.15
N PRO A 108 -16.33 -2.97 4.36
CA PRO A 108 -15.73 -3.39 3.10
C PRO A 108 -15.69 -2.26 2.07
N LEU A 109 -14.58 -2.14 1.35
CA LEU A 109 -14.38 -1.13 0.31
C LEU A 109 -15.06 -1.48 -1.02
N HIS A 110 -15.49 -2.74 -1.18
CA HIS A 110 -16.14 -3.19 -2.40
C HIS A 110 -17.47 -2.50 -2.70
N GLU A 111 -18.10 -1.89 -1.70
CA GLU A 111 -19.29 -1.05 -1.85
C GLU A 111 -19.06 0.14 -2.79
N PHE A 112 -17.80 0.60 -2.94
CA PHE A 112 -17.45 1.73 -3.80
C PHE A 112 -17.17 1.35 -5.26
N TRP A 113 -17.08 0.06 -5.59
CA TRP A 113 -16.71 -0.39 -6.94
C TRP A 113 -17.73 -0.01 -8.02
N GLY A 114 -19.02 0.13 -7.66
CA GLY A 114 -20.09 0.49 -8.58
C GLY A 114 -20.24 1.99 -8.86
N ILE A 115 -19.68 2.86 -8.00
CA ILE A 115 -19.86 4.32 -8.12
C ILE A 115 -18.90 4.93 -9.15
N LEU A 116 -17.72 4.33 -9.34
CA LEU A 116 -16.68 4.87 -10.23
C LEU A 116 -16.97 4.64 -11.71
N CYS A 117 -17.74 3.62 -12.09
CA CYS A 117 -18.11 3.40 -13.50
C CYS A 117 -19.10 4.44 -14.04
N ASN A 118 -19.91 5.08 -13.18
CA ASN A 118 -20.94 6.03 -13.62
C ASN A 118 -20.46 7.48 -13.74
N ARG A 119 -19.23 7.82 -13.31
CA ARG A 119 -18.69 9.19 -13.39
C ARG A 119 -17.71 9.42 -14.54
N ALA A 120 -17.22 8.36 -15.18
CA ALA A 120 -16.32 8.46 -16.32
C ALA A 120 -17.05 8.53 -17.68
N GLY A 121 -18.39 8.50 -17.68
CA GLY A 121 -19.23 8.51 -18.89
C GLY A 121 -20.11 9.76 -19.06
N ALA A 122 -19.84 10.83 -18.33
CA ALA A 122 -20.65 12.06 -18.37
C ALA A 122 -19.89 13.21 -19.06
N GLU A 123 -19.27 12.96 -20.20
CA GLU A 123 -18.89 13.99 -21.18
C GLU A 123 -19.03 13.40 -22.60
N THR A 124 -20.20 13.61 -23.20
CA THR A 124 -20.44 13.65 -24.65
C THR A 124 -21.48 14.72 -24.93
#